data_AF-A0A816I146-F1
#
_entry.id   AF-A0A816I146-F1
#
_cell.length_a   1.000
_cell.length_b   1.000
_cell.length_c   1.000
_cell.angle_alpha   90.00
_cell.angle_beta   90.00
_cell.angle_gamma   90.00
#
_symmetry.space_group_name_H-M   'P 1'
#
loop_
_entity.id
_entity.type
_entity.pdbx_description
1 polymer ?
#
loop_
_entity_poly.entity_id
_entity_poly.type
_entity_poly.pdbx_seq_one_letter_code
_entity_poly.pdbx_strand_id
1 'polypeptide(L)'
;GQPLCLDALHVGLLSTAQAVLVFLWSIITALINKPFDNSYLPLFMGIFAIIGNLIILAFAKTIWLLYIGVCIGSLAFMIMPILRAKIVKQIEMNEYAIVFIAAGIIETIGHSAVGAAANSIYNATLKFLPGLVFLVFAGMA
;
A
#
# COMPACT_ATOMS: atom_id res chain seq x y z
N GLY A 1 2.74 -15.46 24.49
CA GLY A 1 2.25 -14.10 24.83
C GLY A 1 1.30 -13.67 23.75
N GLN A 2 0.06 -13.34 24.11
CA GLN A 2 -0.99 -12.97 23.14
C GLN A 2 -0.49 -11.82 22.25
N PRO A 3 -0.51 -11.97 20.91
CA PRO A 3 0.02 -10.96 20.02
C PRO A 3 -0.96 -9.80 20.03
N LEU A 4 -0.55 -8.68 20.63
CA LEU A 4 -1.24 -7.39 20.59
C LEU A 4 -2.75 -7.50 20.88
N CYS A 5 -3.12 -7.49 22.16
CA CYS A 5 -4.47 -7.13 22.60
C CYS A 5 -4.76 -5.65 22.24
N LEU A 6 -4.76 -5.31 20.95
CA LEU A 6 -5.43 -4.11 20.49
C LEU A 6 -6.91 -4.37 20.68
N ASP A 7 -7.53 -3.54 21.51
CA ASP A 7 -8.99 -3.45 21.54
C ASP A 7 -9.51 -3.26 20.12
N ALA A 8 -10.59 -3.95 19.75
CA ALA A 8 -11.16 -3.92 18.40
C ALA A 8 -11.43 -2.48 17.92
N LEU A 9 -11.70 -1.57 18.87
CA LEU A 9 -11.87 -0.15 18.63
C LEU A 9 -10.62 0.52 18.05
N HIS A 10 -9.42 0.18 18.54
CA HIS A 10 -8.18 0.77 18.06
C HIS A 10 -7.82 0.29 16.64
N VAL A 11 -8.08 -0.98 16.33
CA VAL A 11 -7.87 -1.51 14.96
C VAL A 11 -8.86 -0.88 13.98
N GLY A 12 -10.11 -0.71 14.40
CA GLY A 12 -11.12 0.00 13.61
C GLY A 12 -10.78 1.48 13.38
N LEU A 13 -10.21 2.16 14.38
CA LEU A 13 -9.78 3.54 14.25
C LEU A 13 -8.57 3.67 13.30
N LEU A 14 -7.62 2.73 13.38
CA LEU A 14 -6.47 2.67 12.47
C LEU A 14 -6.88 2.47 11.01
N SER A 15 -7.81 1.53 10.74
CA SER A 15 -8.25 1.23 9.38
C SER A 15 -9.07 2.37 8.77
N THR A 16 -9.93 3.01 9.56
CA THR A 16 -10.70 4.17 9.12
C THR A 16 -9.81 5.40 8.90
N ALA A 17 -8.84 5.66 9.78
CA ALA A 17 -7.85 6.71 9.57
C ALA A 17 -7.03 6.47 8.30
N GLN A 18 -6.60 5.23 8.04
CA GLN A 18 -5.91 4.87 6.80
C GLN A 18 -6.77 5.16 5.57
N ALA A 19 -8.05 4.77 5.57
CA ALA A 19 -8.94 5.00 4.45
C ALA A 19 -9.08 6.50 4.15
N VAL A 20 -9.30 7.32 5.18
CA VAL A 20 -9.39 8.79 5.02
C VAL A 20 -8.10 9.37 4.45
N LEU A 21 -6.94 8.94 4.95
CA LEU A 21 -5.65 9.38 4.44
C LEU A 21 -5.44 8.97 2.97
N VAL A 22 -5.82 7.75 2.59
CA VAL A 22 -5.76 7.30 1.19
C VAL A 22 -6.65 8.17 0.30
N PHE A 23 -7.87 8.52 0.74
CA PHE A 23 -8.73 9.44 -0.01
C PHE A 23 -8.10 10.83 -0.18
N LEU A 24 -7.53 11.39 0.89
CA LEU A 24 -6.84 12.68 0.83
C LEU A 24 -5.64 12.63 -0.13
N TRP A 25 -4.82 11.59 -0.05
CA TRP A 25 -3.69 11.40 -0.94
C TRP A 25 -4.11 11.21 -2.39
N SER A 26 -5.21 10.51 -2.65
CA SER A 26 -5.79 10.36 -4.00
C SER A 26 -6.10 11.71 -4.63
N ILE A 27 -6.74 12.60 -3.87
CA ILE A 27 -7.09 13.96 -4.32
C ILE A 27 -5.83 14.79 -4.54
N ILE A 28 -4.90 14.79 -3.56
CA ILE A 28 -3.62 15.51 -3.66
C ILE A 28 -2.85 15.07 -4.91
N THR A 29 -2.80 13.76 -5.17
CA THR A 29 -2.10 13.21 -6.33
C THR A 29 -2.75 13.63 -7.65
N ALA A 30 -4.08 13.69 -7.71
CA ALA A 30 -4.79 14.19 -8.88
C ALA A 30 -4.49 15.68 -9.15
N LEU A 31 -4.30 16.49 -8.10
CA LEU A 31 -3.92 17.91 -8.21
C LEU A 31 -2.46 18.09 -8.64
N ILE A 32 -1.54 17.28 -8.10
CA ILE A 32 -0.09 17.36 -8.34
C ILE A 32 0.33 16.70 -9.67
N ASN A 33 -0.52 15.86 -10.28
CA ASN A 33 -0.16 15.15 -11.51
C ASN A 33 0.10 16.10 -12.71
N LYS A 34 -0.51 17.30 -12.70
CA LYS A 34 -0.43 18.27 -13.81
C LYS A 34 1.01 18.74 -14.12
N PRO A 35 1.85 19.12 -13.12
CA PRO A 35 3.25 19.51 -13.37
C PRO A 35 4.25 18.35 -13.55
N PHE A 36 3.95 17.11 -13.14
CA PHE A 36 4.91 15.98 -13.14
C PHE A 36 4.68 14.95 -14.27
N ASP A 37 3.91 15.33 -15.27
CA ASP A 37 3.47 14.45 -16.35
C ASP A 37 4.62 13.75 -17.10
N ASN A 38 5.80 14.38 -17.24
CA ASN A 38 6.94 13.81 -17.96
C ASN A 38 7.99 13.11 -17.06
N SER A 39 7.82 13.11 -15.74
CA SER A 39 8.82 12.54 -14.82
C SER A 39 8.34 11.25 -14.16
N TYR A 40 9.26 10.29 -13.96
CA TYR A 40 9.05 9.06 -13.19
C TYR A 40 9.32 9.23 -11.69
N LEU A 41 9.80 10.41 -11.27
CA LEU A 41 10.14 10.73 -9.87
C LEU A 41 9.04 10.37 -8.86
N PRO A 42 7.75 10.68 -9.11
CA PRO A 42 6.67 10.38 -8.18
C PRO A 42 6.47 8.87 -7.97
N LEU A 43 6.77 8.06 -8.99
CA LEU A 43 6.65 6.61 -8.94
C LEU A 43 7.73 6.02 -8.03
N PHE A 44 8.98 6.48 -8.18
CA PHE A 44 10.08 6.07 -7.30
C PHE A 44 9.83 6.49 -5.85
N MET A 45 9.37 7.72 -5.60
CA MET A 45 9.04 8.18 -4.25
C MET A 45 7.98 7.28 -3.58
N GLY A 46 6.97 6.85 -4.33
CA GLY A 46 5.97 5.91 -3.84
C GLY A 46 6.56 4.53 -3.49
N ILE A 47 7.45 3.99 -4.33
CA ILE A 47 8.12 2.70 -4.06
C ILE A 47 8.98 2.79 -2.79
N PHE A 48 9.75 3.87 -2.63
CA PHE A 48 10.52 4.11 -1.40
C PHE A 48 9.61 4.23 -0.17
N ALA A 49 8.42 4.83 -0.31
CA ALA A 49 7.44 4.90 0.77
C ALA A 49 6.86 3.52 1.14
N ILE A 50 6.64 2.62 0.16
CA ILE A 50 6.22 1.23 0.40
C ILE A 50 7.28 0.50 1.21
N ILE A 51 8.53 0.55 0.76
CA ILE A 51 9.65 -0.12 1.42
C ILE A 51 9.82 0.42 2.84
N GLY A 52 9.75 1.74 3.00
CA GLY A 52 9.80 2.39 4.32
C GLY A 52 8.66 1.95 5.25
N ASN A 53 7.42 1.88 4.75
CA ASN A 53 6.28 1.39 5.53
C ASN A 53 6.47 -0.07 5.97
N LEU A 54 6.86 -0.96 5.05
CA LEU A 54 7.06 -2.37 5.36
C LEU A 54 8.17 -2.58 6.40
N ILE A 55 9.25 -1.80 6.33
CA ILE A 55 10.33 -1.81 7.33
C ILE A 55 9.80 -1.34 8.69
N ILE A 56 9.08 -0.21 8.74
CA ILE A 56 8.55 0.33 9.99
C ILE A 56 7.56 -0.66 10.62
N LEU A 57 6.72 -1.30 9.81
CA LEU A 57 5.76 -2.31 10.25
C LEU A 57 6.46 -3.59 10.75
N ALA A 58 7.60 -3.97 10.15
CA ALA A 58 8.41 -5.10 10.61
C ALA A 58 8.99 -4.89 12.01
N PHE A 59 9.37 -3.65 12.35
CA PHE A 59 9.94 -3.29 13.66
C PHE A 59 8.93 -2.68 14.64
N ALA A 60 7.65 -2.57 14.26
CA ALA A 60 6.60 -1.99 15.08
C ALA A 60 6.29 -2.83 16.33
N LYS A 61 6.97 -2.51 17.44
CA LYS A 61 6.66 -3.05 18.78
C LYS A 61 5.64 -2.20 19.56
N THR A 62 5.29 -1.02 19.06
CA THR A 62 4.48 -0.03 19.77
C THR A 62 3.36 0.52 18.89
N ILE A 63 2.18 0.79 19.46
CA ILE A 63 1.00 1.35 18.78
C ILE A 63 1.30 2.64 18.01
N TRP A 64 2.18 3.50 18.53
CA TRP A 64 2.61 4.72 17.84
C TRP A 64 3.37 4.45 16.54
N LEU A 65 4.17 3.38 16.51
CA LEU A 65 4.88 2.97 15.29
C LEU A 65 3.93 2.42 14.23
N LEU A 66 2.84 1.77 14.65
CA LEU A 66 1.75 1.33 13.79
C LEU A 66 1.04 2.52 13.13
N TYR A 67 0.74 3.59 13.89
CA TYR A 67 0.16 4.82 13.32
C TYR A 67 1.10 5.49 12.31
N ILE A 68 2.40 5.58 12.62
CA ILE A 68 3.40 6.14 11.69
C ILE A 68 3.53 5.27 10.44
N GLY A 69 3.56 3.95 10.60
CA GLY A 69 3.55 3.00 9.48
C GLY A 69 2.33 3.20 8.59
N VAL A 70 1.13 3.25 9.15
CA VAL A 70 -0.11 3.52 8.41
C VAL A 70 -0.09 4.85 7.68
N CYS A 71 0.44 5.92 8.29
CA CYS A 71 0.62 7.21 7.63
C CYS A 71 1.58 7.11 6.43
N ILE A 72 2.70 6.39 6.57
CA ILE A 72 3.68 6.22 5.49
C ILE A 72 3.16 5.26 4.41
N GLY A 73 2.40 4.24 4.80
CA GLY A 73 1.71 3.34 3.89
C GLY A 73 0.64 4.04 3.09
N SER A 74 -0.03 5.05 3.64
CA SER A 74 -1.03 5.83 2.90
C SER A 74 -0.43 6.63 1.73
N LEU A 75 0.83 7.07 1.85
CA LEU A 75 1.59 7.71 0.76
C LEU A 75 1.83 6.75 -0.40
N ALA A 76 2.01 5.45 -0.13
CA ALA A 76 2.21 4.46 -1.19
C ALA A 76 1.00 4.32 -2.12
N PHE A 77 -0.21 4.58 -1.62
CA PHE A 77 -1.42 4.52 -2.44
C PHE A 77 -1.47 5.59 -3.53
N MET A 78 -0.58 6.58 -3.51
CA MET A 78 -0.42 7.59 -4.57
C MET A 78 0.11 6.99 -5.88
N ILE A 79 0.75 5.81 -5.85
CA ILE A 79 1.32 5.17 -7.04
C ILE A 79 0.22 4.78 -8.03
N MET A 80 -0.91 4.26 -7.55
CA MET A 80 -2.01 3.79 -8.39
C MET A 80 -2.62 4.87 -9.29
N PRO A 81 -3.05 6.05 -8.78
CA PRO A 81 -3.59 7.09 -9.65
C PRO A 81 -2.56 7.66 -10.63
N ILE A 82 -1.27 7.70 -10.27
CA ILE A 82 -0.19 8.16 -11.17
C ILE A 82 0.03 7.16 -12.30
N LEU A 83 0.12 5.87 -11.95
CA LEU A 83 0.27 4.79 -12.92
C LEU A 83 -0.90 4.77 -13.91
N ARG A 84 -2.14 4.86 -13.40
CA ARG A 84 -3.35 4.94 -14.23
C ARG A 84 -3.34 6.16 -15.16
N ALA A 85 -2.95 7.33 -14.66
CA ALA A 85 -2.87 8.54 -15.49
C ALA A 85 -1.84 8.40 -16.64
N LYS A 86 -0.68 7.77 -16.39
CA LYS A 86 0.31 7.52 -17.43
C LYS A 86 -0.11 6.45 -18.43
N ILE A 87 -0.75 5.37 -17.96
CA ILE A 87 -1.32 4.32 -18.81
C ILE A 87 -2.35 4.95 -19.76
N VAL A 88 -3.32 5.70 -19.23
CA VAL A 88 -4.35 6.40 -20.04
C VAL A 88 -3.74 7.39 -21.02
N LYS A 89 -2.59 8.01 -20.73
CA LYS A 89 -1.94 8.92 -21.69
C LYS A 89 -1.34 8.21 -22.92
N GLN A 90 -1.02 6.92 -22.81
CA GLN A 90 -0.37 6.15 -23.88
C GLN A 90 -1.34 5.36 -24.77
N ILE A 91 -2.64 5.37 -24.45
CA ILE A 91 -3.64 4.51 -25.10
C ILE A 91 -4.58 5.35 -25.96
N GLU A 92 -5.06 4.76 -27.06
CA GLU A 92 -6.08 5.36 -27.91
C GLU A 92 -7.47 5.34 -27.26
N MET A 93 -8.31 6.32 -27.61
CA MET A 93 -9.58 6.60 -26.92
C MET A 93 -10.59 5.45 -26.91
N ASN A 94 -10.45 4.50 -27.84
CA ASN A 94 -11.32 3.35 -27.99
C ASN A 94 -11.03 2.20 -27.01
N GLU A 95 -9.84 2.16 -26.40
CA GLU A 95 -9.39 1.00 -25.59
C GLU A 95 -9.34 1.29 -24.08
N TYR A 96 -9.67 2.51 -23.64
CA TYR A 96 -9.55 2.92 -22.23
C TYR A 96 -10.31 2.01 -21.26
N ALA A 97 -11.51 1.56 -21.64
CA ALA A 97 -12.33 0.71 -20.78
C ALA A 97 -11.68 -0.66 -20.55
N ILE A 98 -11.09 -1.25 -21.60
CA ILE A 98 -10.46 -2.58 -21.53
C ILE A 98 -9.24 -2.52 -20.61
N VAL A 99 -8.42 -1.49 -20.74
CA VAL A 99 -7.23 -1.34 -19.90
C VAL A 99 -7.58 -1.07 -18.44
N PHE A 100 -8.62 -0.27 -18.18
CA PHE A 100 -9.10 -0.04 -16.82
C PHE A 100 -9.61 -1.34 -16.17
N ILE A 101 -10.38 -2.14 -16.91
CA ILE A 101 -10.87 -3.44 -16.43
C ILE A 101 -9.70 -4.39 -16.16
N ALA A 102 -8.75 -4.49 -17.09
CA ALA A 102 -7.57 -5.35 -16.93
C ALA A 102 -6.73 -4.96 -15.71
N ALA A 103 -6.50 -3.66 -15.49
CA ALA A 103 -5.81 -3.16 -14.31
C ALA A 103 -6.55 -3.55 -13.02
N GLY A 104 -7.87 -3.36 -12.97
CA GLY A 104 -8.67 -3.74 -11.79
C GLY A 104 -8.64 -5.24 -11.48
N ILE A 105 -8.62 -6.10 -12.52
CA ILE A 105 -8.49 -7.55 -12.35
C ILE A 105 -7.12 -7.89 -11.74
N ILE A 106 -6.04 -7.34 -12.30
CA ILE A 106 -4.67 -7.58 -11.82
C ILE A 106 -4.52 -7.11 -10.38
N GLU A 107 -5.06 -5.94 -10.04
CA GLU A 107 -5.06 -5.40 -8.68
C GLU A 107 -5.78 -6.30 -7.68
N THR A 108 -6.97 -6.80 -8.05
CA THR A 108 -7.76 -7.68 -7.18
C THR A 108 -7.04 -9.00 -6.93
N ILE A 109 -6.48 -9.61 -7.98
CA ILE A 109 -5.71 -10.85 -7.87
C ILE A 109 -4.48 -10.63 -6.99
N GLY A 110 -3.75 -9.52 -7.21
CA GLY A 110 -2.58 -9.16 -6.42
C GLY A 110 -2.92 -8.99 -4.93
N HIS A 111 -4.00 -8.26 -4.62
CA HIS A 111 -4.42 -8.04 -3.25
C HIS A 111 -4.82 -9.36 -2.55
N SER A 112 -5.55 -10.25 -3.24
CA SER A 112 -5.88 -11.57 -2.72
C SER A 112 -4.65 -12.47 -2.53
N ALA A 113 -3.71 -12.46 -3.48
CA ALA A 113 -2.48 -13.24 -3.40
C ALA A 113 -1.60 -12.79 -2.23
N VAL A 114 -1.43 -11.47 -2.04
CA VAL A 114 -0.70 -10.90 -0.90
C VAL A 114 -1.39 -11.27 0.42
N GLY A 115 -2.73 -11.19 0.49
CA GLY A 115 -3.47 -11.61 1.68
C GLY A 115 -3.27 -13.08 2.03
N ALA A 116 -3.31 -13.96 1.02
CA ALA A 116 -3.07 -15.40 1.21
C ALA A 116 -1.61 -15.70 1.62
N ALA A 117 -0.63 -15.06 0.98
CA ALA A 117 0.78 -15.20 1.29
C ALA A 117 1.08 -14.69 2.71
N ALA A 118 0.57 -13.52 3.08
CA ALA A 118 0.74 -12.96 4.43
C ALA A 118 0.16 -13.89 5.51
N ASN A 119 -1.01 -14.47 5.27
CA ASN A 119 -1.63 -15.40 6.22
C ASN A 119 -0.83 -16.72 6.37
N SER A 120 -0.31 -17.26 5.26
CA SER A 120 0.55 -18.45 5.25
C SER A 120 1.86 -18.21 6.01
N ILE A 121 2.55 -17.11 5.70
CA ILE A 121 3.82 -16.74 6.35
C ILE A 121 3.58 -16.42 7.82
N TYR A 122 2.49 -15.74 8.18
CA TYR A 122 2.12 -15.48 9.57
C TYR A 122 1.92 -16.78 10.37
N ASN A 123 1.20 -17.76 9.81
CA ASN A 123 0.98 -19.06 10.45
C ASN A 123 2.29 -19.84 10.65
N ALA A 124 3.22 -19.78 9.67
CA ALA A 124 4.53 -20.40 9.78
C ALA A 124 5.47 -19.70 10.77
N THR A 125 5.39 -18.37 10.86
CA THR A 125 6.34 -17.55 11.63
C THR A 125 5.85 -17.23 13.06
N LEU A 126 4.61 -17.58 13.38
CA LEU A 126 3.96 -17.40 14.69
C LEU A 126 4.80 -17.93 15.87
N LYS A 127 5.69 -18.91 15.63
CA LYS A 127 6.55 -19.52 16.65
C LYS A 127 7.95 -18.89 16.78
N PHE A 128 8.43 -18.13 15.79
CA PHE A 128 9.83 -17.67 15.73
C PHE A 128 9.99 -16.14 15.82
N LEU A 129 9.25 -15.36 15.01
CA LEU A 129 9.32 -13.89 15.04
C LEU A 129 8.14 -13.25 14.27
N PRO A 130 7.12 -12.67 14.93
CA PRO A 130 5.90 -12.19 14.25
C PRO A 130 6.11 -11.06 13.22
N GLY A 131 7.26 -10.38 13.22
CA GLY A 131 7.59 -9.29 12.28
C GLY A 131 8.27 -9.71 10.98
N LEU A 132 8.66 -10.99 10.82
CA LEU A 132 9.46 -11.44 9.66
C LEU A 132 8.68 -11.38 8.33
N VAL A 133 7.36 -11.54 8.39
CA VAL A 133 6.45 -11.44 7.24
C VAL A 133 6.66 -10.12 6.50
N PHE A 134 6.70 -9.01 7.24
CA PHE A 134 6.86 -7.67 6.68
C PHE A 134 8.24 -7.43 6.06
N LEU A 135 9.28 -8.07 6.60
CA LEU A 135 10.64 -7.97 6.07
C LEU A 135 10.81 -8.77 4.77
N VAL A 136 10.13 -9.91 4.65
CA VAL A 136 10.06 -10.68 3.39
C VAL A 136 9.33 -9.88 2.31
N PHE A 137 8.21 -9.25 2.65
CA PHE A 137 7.52 -8.36 1.71
C PHE A 137 8.35 -7.13 1.35
N ALA A 138 9.09 -6.54 2.30
CA ALA A 138 9.98 -5.41 2.02
C ALA A 138 11.11 -5.76 1.04
N GLY A 139 11.63 -6.99 1.09
CA GLY A 139 12.66 -7.46 0.16
C GLY A 139 12.13 -7.84 -1.23
N MET A 140 10.81 -7.95 -1.40
CA MET A 140 10.16 -8.34 -2.65
C MET A 140 9.51 -7.16 -3.39
N ALA A 141 9.40 -6.00 -2.74
CA ALA A 141 8.88 -4.74 -3.27
C ALA A 141 9.95 -3.97 -4.07
#